data_AF-A0A3E2H5A6-F1
#
_entry.id   AF-A0A3E2H5A6-F1
#
_cell.length_a   1.000
_cell.length_b   1.000
_cell.length_c   1.000
_cell.angle_alpha   90.00
_cell.angle_beta   90.00
_cell.angle_gamma   90.00
#
_symmetry.space_group_name_H-M   'P 1'
#
loop_
_entity.id
_entity.type
_entity.pdbx_description
1 polymer ?
#
loop_
_entity_poly.entity_id
_entity_poly.type
_entity_poly.pdbx_seq_one_letter_code
_entity_poly.pdbx_strand_id
1 'polypeptide(L)'
;MAPTPIILPAALPTELLTYVLIHQSYPTTLIICTSRKIFLDSIISTLNYSSTHPPTEEQPQLEHTTEDETPPPTDDTIDRAPQEASKPDPNHSTLDQHPLLINTIHQLITSRSINTVFVPTISHLRAYLATFPKFVASETLSPAQDWDKPGERCPLLVVYGMLELHRDTSEWSAQGLASTLASLVQVGLLSERRVVIFERKVEEDSRSDKVGEEGEMEIVEEERESPWKELVPLLSGSARRAGLDIDSQGWSGRTVEIGRILRRWFVFEKGDWSLKKSGK
;
A
#
# COMPACT_ATOMS: atom_id res chain seq x y z
N MET A 1 8.53 -27.44 -7.72
CA MET A 1 7.18 -27.22 -7.13
C MET A 1 6.79 -25.80 -7.45
N ALA A 2 5.55 -25.56 -7.86
CA ALA A 2 5.11 -24.20 -8.16
C ALA A 2 5.11 -23.34 -6.88
N PRO A 3 5.51 -22.07 -6.97
CA PRO A 3 5.55 -21.19 -5.80
C PRO A 3 4.14 -20.97 -5.24
N THR A 4 4.01 -21.05 -3.92
CA THR A 4 2.72 -20.85 -3.24
C THR A 4 2.26 -19.41 -3.45
N PRO A 5 1.06 -19.19 -4.00
CA PRO A 5 0.52 -17.85 -4.19
C PRO A 5 0.12 -17.24 -2.84
N ILE A 6 0.36 -15.94 -2.69
CA ILE A 6 0.17 -15.23 -1.42
C ILE A 6 -0.65 -13.96 -1.55
N ILE A 7 -1.20 -13.58 -0.40
CA ILE A 7 -1.90 -12.31 -0.24
C ILE A 7 -1.30 -11.54 0.93
N LEU A 8 -1.09 -10.26 0.70
CA LEU A 8 -0.52 -9.34 1.67
C LEU A 8 -1.57 -8.34 2.16
N PRO A 9 -1.34 -7.64 3.29
CA PRO A 9 -2.26 -6.61 3.77
C PRO A 9 -2.53 -5.52 2.72
N ALA A 10 -3.62 -4.79 2.90
CA ALA A 10 -3.89 -3.61 2.07
C ALA A 10 -2.72 -2.62 2.19
N ALA A 11 -2.23 -2.16 1.04
CA ALA A 11 -1.01 -1.38 0.94
C ALA A 11 -1.25 -0.08 0.17
N LEU A 12 -0.50 0.95 0.55
CA LEU A 12 -0.36 2.17 -0.23
C LEU A 12 0.47 1.90 -1.50
N PRO A 13 0.34 2.75 -2.53
CA PRO A 13 1.17 2.65 -3.72
C PRO A 13 2.68 2.67 -3.42
N THR A 14 3.11 3.46 -2.42
CA THR A 14 4.53 3.55 -2.00
C THR A 14 5.01 2.27 -1.31
N GLU A 15 4.19 1.67 -0.46
CA GLU A 15 4.45 0.39 0.20
C GLU A 15 4.56 -0.75 -0.82
N LEU A 16 3.66 -0.79 -1.80
CA LEU A 16 3.71 -1.71 -2.94
C LEU A 16 5.04 -1.60 -3.69
N LEU A 17 5.44 -0.38 -4.08
CA LEU A 17 6.68 -0.17 -4.82
C LEU A 17 7.89 -0.60 -3.99
N THR A 18 7.90 -0.28 -2.69
CA THR A 18 8.96 -0.70 -1.77
C THR A 18 9.06 -2.22 -1.71
N TYR A 19 7.94 -2.93 -1.57
CA TYR A 19 7.92 -4.39 -1.58
C TYR A 19 8.49 -4.97 -2.89
N VAL A 20 8.06 -4.46 -4.05
CA VAL A 20 8.52 -4.94 -5.35
C VAL A 20 10.04 -4.72 -5.51
N LEU A 21 10.56 -3.59 -5.03
CA LEU A 21 12.00 -3.30 -5.06
C LEU A 21 12.81 -4.23 -4.12
N ILE A 22 12.28 -4.58 -2.94
CA ILE A 22 12.95 -5.46 -1.97
C ILE A 22 12.96 -6.93 -2.45
N HIS A 23 11.81 -7.42 -2.92
CA HIS A 23 11.58 -8.82 -3.27
C HIS A 23 11.80 -9.14 -4.75
N GLN A 24 12.43 -8.22 -5.51
CA GLN A 24 12.64 -8.37 -6.94
C GLN A 24 13.24 -9.73 -7.32
N SER A 25 12.68 -10.32 -8.37
CA SER A 25 13.16 -11.53 -9.03
C SER A 25 12.81 -11.44 -10.50
N TYR A 26 13.81 -11.48 -11.38
CA TYR A 26 13.54 -11.40 -12.80
C TYR A 26 12.96 -12.72 -13.34
N PRO A 27 11.91 -12.71 -14.17
CA PRO A 27 11.10 -11.56 -14.57
C PRO A 27 9.99 -11.22 -13.55
N THR A 28 9.89 -9.96 -13.12
CA THR A 28 8.76 -9.46 -12.31
C THR A 28 7.73 -8.77 -13.18
N THR A 29 6.45 -9.08 -13.00
CA THR A 29 5.34 -8.38 -13.65
C THR A 29 4.40 -7.79 -12.61
N LEU A 30 4.13 -6.50 -12.74
CA LEU A 30 3.24 -5.73 -11.89
C LEU A 30 1.97 -5.37 -12.68
N ILE A 31 0.84 -5.93 -12.26
CA ILE A 31 -0.49 -5.61 -12.79
C ILE A 31 -1.16 -4.63 -11.84
N ILE A 32 -1.49 -3.45 -12.34
CA ILE A 32 -2.17 -2.39 -11.58
C ILE A 32 -3.60 -2.32 -12.07
N CYS A 33 -4.56 -2.65 -11.21
CA CYS A 33 -5.99 -2.72 -11.54
C CYS A 33 -6.68 -1.35 -11.50
N THR A 34 -6.00 -0.32 -11.98
CA THR A 34 -6.52 1.05 -12.13
C THR A 34 -5.95 1.68 -13.39
N SER A 35 -6.45 2.86 -13.77
CA SER A 35 -5.80 3.63 -14.83
C SER A 35 -4.46 4.18 -14.36
N ARG A 36 -3.52 4.35 -15.31
CA ARG A 36 -2.21 4.93 -15.03
C ARG A 36 -2.31 6.30 -14.36
N LYS A 37 -3.26 7.14 -14.78
CA LYS A 37 -3.49 8.46 -14.20
C LYS A 37 -3.85 8.34 -12.71
N ILE A 38 -4.88 7.56 -12.39
CA ILE A 38 -5.38 7.40 -11.01
C ILE A 38 -4.27 6.85 -10.10
N PHE A 39 -3.50 5.88 -10.58
CA PHE A 39 -2.40 5.32 -9.82
C PHE A 39 -1.29 6.35 -9.53
N LEU A 40 -0.88 7.12 -10.55
CA LEU A 40 0.15 8.15 -10.36
C LEU A 40 -0.33 9.28 -9.45
N ASP A 41 -1.58 9.72 -9.60
CA ASP A 41 -2.18 10.71 -8.72
C ASP A 41 -2.16 10.21 -7.26
N SER A 42 -2.49 8.93 -7.02
CA SER A 42 -2.44 8.33 -5.68
C SER A 42 -1.02 8.25 -5.09
N ILE A 43 0.01 7.98 -5.93
CA ILE A 43 1.41 8.01 -5.49
C ILE A 43 1.79 9.43 -5.04
N ILE A 44 1.45 10.44 -5.85
CA ILE A 44 1.79 11.84 -5.55
C ILE A 44 1.12 12.28 -4.25
N SER A 45 -0.16 11.95 -4.07
CA SER A 45 -0.88 12.23 -2.81
C SER A 45 -0.20 11.58 -1.60
N THR A 46 0.16 10.30 -1.71
CA THR A 46 0.82 9.56 -0.62
C THR A 46 2.17 10.19 -0.25
N LEU A 47 2.97 10.57 -1.25
CA LEU A 47 4.27 11.20 -1.05
C LEU A 47 4.14 12.57 -0.36
N ASN A 48 3.16 13.38 -0.75
CA ASN A 48 2.91 14.67 -0.11
C ASN A 48 2.45 14.53 1.36
N TYR A 49 1.64 13.50 1.65
CA TYR A 49 1.18 13.24 3.01
C TYR A 49 2.33 12.81 3.94
N SER A 50 3.20 11.91 3.46
CA SER A 50 4.36 11.43 4.21
C SER A 50 5.39 12.50 4.57
N SER A 51 5.46 13.60 3.80
CA SER A 51 6.36 14.74 4.09
C SER A 51 5.81 15.66 5.18
N THR A 52 4.53 15.56 5.55
CA THR A 52 3.87 16.53 6.44
C THR A 52 3.75 16.03 7.89
N HIS A 53 3.90 14.72 8.15
CA HIS A 53 3.81 14.14 9.50
C HIS A 53 5.09 13.40 9.90
N PRO A 54 5.93 13.95 10.81
CA PRO A 54 6.92 13.14 11.50
C PRO A 54 6.23 12.13 12.44
N PRO A 55 6.76 10.90 12.61
CA PRO A 55 6.23 9.97 13.58
C PRO A 55 6.42 10.54 15.00
N THR A 56 5.33 10.67 15.74
CA THR A 56 5.30 11.11 17.14
C THR A 56 6.29 10.31 17.97
N GLU A 57 7.41 10.94 18.34
CA GLU A 57 8.28 10.44 19.40
C GLU A 57 7.60 10.72 20.74
N GLU A 58 7.21 9.66 21.45
CA GLU A 58 6.88 9.72 22.86
C GLU A 58 8.10 10.24 23.64
N GLN A 59 8.11 11.53 23.98
CA GLN A 59 9.06 12.08 24.93
C GLN A 59 8.52 11.93 26.35
N PRO A 60 9.29 11.38 27.31
CA PRO A 60 8.88 11.33 28.71
C PRO A 60 8.86 12.74 29.28
N GLN A 61 7.68 13.23 29.70
CA GLN A 61 7.53 14.53 30.34
C GLN A 61 8.07 14.47 31.78
N LEU A 62 9.18 15.17 32.03
CA LEU A 62 9.63 15.53 33.36
C LEU A 62 8.84 16.75 33.84
N GLU A 63 8.19 16.57 34.99
CA GLU A 63 7.41 17.54 35.73
C GLU A 63 8.22 18.81 36.03
N HIS A 64 7.65 19.99 35.80
CA HIS A 64 8.07 21.19 36.51
C HIS A 64 6.86 21.99 37.01
N THR A 65 6.78 22.00 38.34
CA THR A 65 5.92 22.76 39.21
C THR A 65 5.96 24.27 38.95
N THR A 66 4.77 24.83 39.14
CA THR A 66 4.32 26.21 39.30
C THR A 66 5.26 27.13 40.07
N GLU A 67 5.38 28.39 39.64
CA GLU A 67 5.24 29.60 40.49
C GLU A 67 5.49 30.86 39.62
N ASP A 68 4.42 31.64 39.39
CA ASP A 68 4.43 32.94 38.71
C ASP A 68 4.03 33.99 39.75
N GLU A 69 4.99 34.84 40.14
CA GLU A 69 4.74 36.10 40.84
C GLU A 69 5.59 37.19 40.16
N THR A 70 4.93 38.14 39.51
CA THR A 70 5.50 39.44 39.09
C THR A 70 5.39 40.42 40.26
N PRO A 71 6.31 41.41 40.44
CA PRO A 71 6.23 42.66 39.68
C PRO A 71 7.59 43.39 39.38
N PRO A 72 7.58 44.53 38.63
CA PRO A 72 8.75 45.34 38.18
C PRO A 72 9.16 46.40 39.26
N PRO A 73 10.17 47.33 39.11
CA PRO A 73 10.58 48.08 37.89
C PRO A 73 12.04 48.65 37.77
N THR A 74 12.26 49.37 36.64
CA THR A 74 13.12 50.57 36.40
C THR A 74 14.65 50.52 36.19
N ASP A 75 14.99 50.91 34.95
CA ASP A 75 15.94 51.96 34.48
C ASP A 75 17.47 51.76 34.36
N ASP A 76 17.93 52.37 33.26
CA ASP A 76 19.24 52.94 32.95
C ASP A 76 20.42 52.11 32.37
N THR A 77 20.72 52.49 31.12
CA THR A 77 22.05 52.95 30.64
C THR A 77 23.00 51.98 29.88
N ILE A 78 22.95 52.13 28.54
CA ILE A 78 24.03 52.44 27.56
C ILE A 78 25.23 51.47 27.34
N ASP A 79 25.37 51.11 26.05
CA ASP A 79 26.54 50.75 25.22
C ASP A 79 27.51 49.62 25.63
N ARG A 80 27.42 48.51 24.88
CA ARG A 80 28.59 47.92 24.20
C ARG A 80 28.19 47.05 22.99
N ALA A 81 28.42 47.54 21.78
CA ALA A 81 28.48 46.73 20.55
C ALA A 81 29.95 46.30 20.27
N PRO A 82 30.26 45.47 19.26
CA PRO A 82 29.44 44.49 18.52
C PRO A 82 30.09 43.09 18.53
N GLN A 83 29.29 42.01 18.57
CA GLN A 83 29.77 40.70 18.08
C GLN A 83 28.74 40.10 17.13
N GLU A 84 29.18 40.04 15.87
CA GLU A 84 28.61 39.28 14.77
C GLU A 84 28.43 37.82 15.18
N ALA A 85 27.25 37.49 15.70
CA ALA A 85 26.74 36.13 15.65
C ALA A 85 25.91 36.04 14.36
N SER A 86 26.51 35.41 13.37
CA SER A 86 25.90 34.97 12.12
C SER A 86 24.48 34.43 12.36
N LYS A 87 23.49 35.11 11.78
CA LYS A 87 22.15 34.56 11.57
C LYS A 87 22.32 33.23 10.81
N PRO A 88 21.66 32.14 11.21
CA PRO A 88 21.51 31.00 10.32
C PRO A 88 20.64 31.45 9.14
N ASP A 89 21.18 31.32 7.93
CA ASP A 89 20.46 31.51 6.68
C ASP A 89 19.19 30.62 6.65
N PRO A 90 18.00 31.13 6.30
CA PRO A 90 16.76 30.37 6.33
C PRO A 90 16.57 29.44 5.11
N ASN A 91 17.63 29.15 4.33
CA ASN A 91 17.50 28.59 2.98
C ASN A 91 18.17 27.23 2.76
N HIS A 92 18.13 26.33 3.74
CA HIS A 92 18.29 24.89 3.48
C HIS A 92 17.20 24.09 4.20
N SER A 93 15.96 24.24 3.73
CA SER A 93 14.98 23.15 3.83
C SER A 93 15.49 22.04 2.93
N THR A 94 16.29 21.13 3.48
CA THR A 94 16.48 19.81 2.87
C THR A 94 15.09 19.17 2.88
N LEU A 95 14.38 19.26 1.75
CA LEU A 95 13.21 18.42 1.50
C LEU A 95 13.60 17.00 1.91
N ASP A 96 12.93 16.46 2.91
CA ASP A 96 13.00 15.05 3.27
C ASP A 96 12.49 14.25 2.07
N GLN A 97 13.35 14.04 1.08
CA GLN A 97 13.02 13.35 -0.15
C GLN A 97 12.72 11.90 0.21
N HIS A 98 11.48 11.49 -0.03
CA HIS A 98 11.02 10.13 0.24
C HIS A 98 12.00 9.10 -0.40
N PRO A 99 12.34 7.98 0.27
CA PRO A 99 13.40 7.06 -0.18
C PRO A 99 13.16 6.42 -1.57
N LEU A 100 11.91 6.42 -2.04
CA LEU A 100 11.54 5.98 -3.39
C LEU A 100 11.93 6.98 -4.49
N LEU A 101 12.21 8.23 -4.12
CA LEU A 101 12.65 9.30 -5.04
C LEU A 101 14.18 9.38 -5.14
N ILE A 102 14.91 8.67 -4.27
CA ILE A 102 16.36 8.57 -4.32
C ILE A 102 16.73 7.62 -5.45
N ASN A 103 16.93 8.13 -6.67
CA ASN A 103 17.29 7.33 -7.84
C ASN A 103 18.66 6.66 -7.69
N THR A 104 18.71 5.50 -7.05
CA THR A 104 19.93 4.68 -6.98
C THR A 104 20.12 3.89 -8.28
N ILE A 105 21.38 3.60 -8.65
CA ILE A 105 21.69 2.73 -9.81
C ILE A 105 20.95 1.40 -9.69
N HIS A 106 20.91 0.83 -8.47
CA HIS A 106 20.17 -0.40 -8.19
C HIS A 106 18.68 -0.26 -8.53
N GLN A 107 17.99 0.78 -8.00
CA GLN A 107 16.58 1.03 -8.32
C GLN A 107 16.33 1.25 -9.83
N LEU A 108 17.25 1.91 -10.55
CA LEU A 108 17.11 2.12 -11.99
C LEU A 108 17.25 0.82 -12.78
N ILE A 109 18.20 -0.05 -12.42
CA ILE A 109 18.38 -1.37 -13.03
C ILE A 109 17.15 -2.24 -12.72
N THR A 110 16.70 -2.26 -11.47
CA THR A 110 15.50 -2.97 -11.03
C THR A 110 14.24 -2.49 -11.74
N SER A 111 14.02 -1.19 -11.83
CA SER A 111 12.83 -0.61 -12.49
C SER A 111 12.72 -1.04 -13.95
N ARG A 112 13.86 -1.15 -14.66
CA ARG A 112 13.91 -1.63 -16.05
C ARG A 112 13.57 -3.11 -16.20
N SER A 113 13.72 -3.90 -15.14
CA SER A 113 13.47 -5.35 -15.16
C SER A 113 12.03 -5.71 -14.75
N ILE A 114 11.25 -4.70 -14.29
CA ILE A 114 9.84 -4.85 -13.91
C ILE A 114 8.94 -4.48 -15.10
N ASN A 115 8.18 -5.44 -15.59
CA ASN A 115 7.13 -5.18 -16.56
C ASN A 115 5.86 -4.70 -15.85
N THR A 116 5.40 -3.47 -16.11
CA THR A 116 4.20 -2.91 -15.48
C THR A 116 3.06 -2.78 -16.49
N VAL A 117 1.87 -3.27 -16.13
CA VAL A 117 0.66 -3.23 -16.97
C VAL A 117 -0.51 -2.63 -16.18
N PHE A 118 -1.21 -1.68 -16.78
CA PHE A 118 -2.40 -1.05 -16.20
C PHE A 118 -3.66 -1.66 -16.82
N VAL A 119 -4.57 -2.16 -15.98
CA VAL A 119 -5.82 -2.80 -16.38
C VAL A 119 -7.00 -2.10 -15.70
N PRO A 120 -7.62 -1.09 -16.37
CA PRO A 120 -8.63 -0.26 -15.73
C PRO A 120 -10.01 -0.94 -15.61
N THR A 121 -10.23 -2.10 -16.24
CA THR A 121 -11.49 -2.85 -16.11
C THR A 121 -11.23 -4.36 -15.98
N ILE A 122 -12.22 -5.11 -15.48
CA ILE A 122 -12.11 -6.58 -15.35
C ILE A 122 -11.88 -7.24 -16.72
N SER A 123 -12.50 -6.73 -17.78
CA SER A 123 -12.29 -7.23 -19.13
C SER A 123 -10.84 -7.09 -19.58
N HIS A 124 -10.17 -5.97 -19.25
CA HIS A 124 -8.74 -5.80 -19.53
C HIS A 124 -7.90 -6.81 -18.73
N LEU A 125 -8.22 -7.00 -17.45
CA LEU A 125 -7.52 -7.97 -16.61
C LEU A 125 -7.65 -9.39 -17.16
N ARG A 126 -8.87 -9.83 -17.48
CA ARG A 126 -9.12 -11.17 -18.03
C ARG A 126 -8.50 -11.38 -19.39
N ALA A 127 -8.59 -10.39 -20.29
CA ALA A 127 -7.94 -10.45 -21.59
C ALA A 127 -6.42 -10.58 -21.42
N TYR A 128 -5.82 -9.77 -20.54
CA TYR A 128 -4.39 -9.82 -20.26
C TYR A 128 -3.96 -11.16 -19.65
N LEU A 129 -4.73 -11.72 -18.71
CA LEU A 129 -4.45 -13.04 -18.13
C LEU A 129 -4.60 -14.16 -19.18
N ALA A 130 -5.59 -14.08 -20.07
CA ALA A 130 -5.78 -15.07 -21.13
C ALA A 130 -4.66 -15.07 -22.17
N THR A 131 -4.10 -13.91 -22.48
CA THR A 131 -2.95 -13.76 -23.38
C THR A 131 -1.63 -13.62 -22.63
N PHE A 132 -1.60 -13.93 -21.33
CA PHE A 132 -0.45 -13.63 -20.49
C PHE A 132 0.80 -14.14 -21.19
N PRO A 133 1.83 -13.30 -21.36
CA PRO A 133 2.95 -13.64 -22.23
C PRO A 133 3.46 -15.01 -21.84
N LYS A 134 3.37 -15.96 -22.78
CA LYS A 134 4.10 -17.23 -22.68
C LYS A 134 5.56 -16.85 -22.83
N PHE A 135 6.15 -16.31 -21.77
CA PHE A 135 7.55 -15.97 -21.73
C PHE A 135 8.27 -17.30 -21.70
N VAL A 136 8.53 -17.83 -22.90
CA VAL A 136 9.48 -18.92 -23.09
C VAL A 136 10.76 -18.36 -22.50
N ALA A 137 11.28 -19.02 -21.46
CA ALA A 137 12.54 -18.66 -20.81
C ALA A 137 13.77 -18.81 -21.73
N SER A 138 13.59 -18.70 -23.05
CA SER A 138 14.58 -18.90 -24.09
C SER A 138 14.84 -17.58 -24.83
N GLU A 139 15.99 -16.99 -24.49
CA GLU A 139 17.00 -16.49 -25.44
C GLU A 139 17.21 -15.00 -25.78
N THR A 140 16.40 -13.98 -25.44
CA THR A 140 16.69 -12.65 -26.06
C THR A 140 16.66 -11.36 -25.24
N LEU A 141 16.43 -11.35 -23.93
CA LEU A 141 16.46 -10.08 -23.17
C LEU A 141 17.12 -10.18 -21.80
N SER A 142 18.35 -10.71 -21.75
CA SER A 142 19.18 -10.68 -20.54
C SER A 142 20.47 -9.88 -20.77
N PRO A 143 20.52 -8.58 -20.45
CA PRO A 143 21.77 -7.82 -20.44
C PRO A 143 22.56 -7.92 -19.13
N ALA A 144 22.11 -8.71 -18.13
CA ALA A 144 22.68 -8.66 -16.78
C ALA A 144 22.78 -10.03 -16.07
N GLN A 145 22.84 -11.12 -16.82
CA GLN A 145 23.01 -12.47 -16.27
C GLN A 145 24.48 -12.68 -15.90
N ASP A 146 24.84 -12.48 -14.63
CA ASP A 146 26.00 -13.13 -13.99
C ASP A 146 26.15 -12.80 -12.49
N TRP A 147 25.37 -11.86 -11.93
CA TRP A 147 25.54 -11.44 -10.53
C TRP A 147 24.58 -12.10 -9.52
N ASP A 148 23.44 -12.62 -9.97
CA ASP A 148 22.51 -13.34 -9.10
C ASP A 148 22.77 -14.84 -9.21
N LYS A 149 23.14 -15.46 -8.07
CA LYS A 149 23.24 -16.91 -7.97
C LYS A 149 21.90 -17.51 -8.41
N PRO A 150 21.88 -18.45 -9.38
CA PRO A 150 20.65 -19.10 -9.77
C PRO A 150 20.11 -19.90 -8.59
N GLY A 151 19.01 -19.45 -7.97
CA GLY A 151 18.22 -20.31 -7.07
C GLY A 151 17.58 -19.73 -5.82
N GLU A 152 17.76 -18.46 -5.44
CA GLU A 152 17.20 -17.98 -4.16
C GLU A 152 15.81 -17.33 -4.23
N ARG A 153 15.42 -16.72 -5.36
CA ARG A 153 14.16 -15.96 -5.43
C ARG A 153 13.34 -16.30 -6.66
N CYS A 154 12.03 -16.43 -6.45
CA CYS A 154 11.08 -16.84 -7.48
C CYS A 154 10.52 -15.61 -8.22
N PRO A 155 10.49 -15.61 -9.57
CA PRO A 155 9.86 -14.55 -10.36
C PRO A 155 8.46 -14.18 -9.86
N LEU A 156 8.12 -12.88 -9.84
CA LEU A 156 6.87 -12.41 -9.25
C LEU A 156 5.82 -12.03 -10.31
N LEU A 157 4.57 -12.35 -9.99
CA LEU A 157 3.36 -11.81 -10.64
C LEU A 157 2.54 -11.07 -9.59
N VAL A 158 2.71 -9.75 -9.53
CA VAL A 158 2.08 -8.88 -8.53
C VAL A 158 0.80 -8.29 -9.10
N VAL A 159 -0.30 -8.33 -8.35
CA VAL A 159 -1.58 -7.72 -8.71
C VAL A 159 -2.00 -6.75 -7.61
N TYR A 160 -2.27 -5.51 -7.99
CA TYR A 160 -2.64 -4.43 -7.07
C TYR A 160 -4.04 -3.89 -7.37
N GLY A 161 -4.95 -3.96 -6.38
CA GLY A 161 -6.28 -3.32 -6.43
C GLY A 161 -7.36 -4.12 -7.15
N MET A 162 -7.32 -5.45 -7.09
CA MET A 162 -8.23 -6.30 -7.86
C MET A 162 -9.66 -6.27 -7.33
N LEU A 163 -9.86 -6.11 -6.03
CA LEU A 163 -11.19 -5.99 -5.43
C LEU A 163 -11.91 -4.74 -5.93
N GLU A 164 -11.22 -3.59 -5.94
CA GLU A 164 -11.79 -2.33 -6.42
C GLU A 164 -12.32 -2.45 -7.86
N LEU A 165 -11.59 -3.20 -8.70
CA LEU A 165 -11.98 -3.48 -10.08
C LEU A 165 -13.34 -4.19 -10.20
N HIS A 166 -13.71 -4.98 -9.18
CA HIS A 166 -14.97 -5.72 -9.16
C HIS A 166 -16.12 -4.95 -8.51
N ARG A 167 -15.86 -3.97 -7.62
CA ARG A 167 -16.87 -3.32 -6.76
C ARG A 167 -18.09 -2.78 -7.52
N ASP A 168 -17.85 -2.06 -8.61
CA ASP A 168 -18.90 -1.38 -9.38
C ASP A 168 -19.42 -2.24 -10.55
N THR A 169 -19.20 -3.55 -10.49
CA THR A 169 -19.58 -4.48 -11.56
C THR A 169 -20.55 -5.53 -11.05
N SER A 170 -21.26 -6.17 -11.98
CA SER A 170 -22.09 -7.36 -11.67
C SER A 170 -21.27 -8.58 -11.22
N GLU A 171 -19.94 -8.47 -11.27
CA GLU A 171 -19.00 -9.51 -10.85
C GLU A 171 -18.49 -9.30 -9.41
N TRP A 172 -19.03 -8.33 -8.66
CA TRP A 172 -18.88 -8.23 -7.22
C TRP A 172 -19.65 -9.37 -6.51
N SER A 173 -19.09 -10.57 -6.59
CA SER A 173 -19.64 -11.78 -5.99
C SER A 173 -18.53 -12.80 -5.72
N ALA A 174 -18.82 -13.78 -4.86
CA ALA A 174 -17.88 -14.87 -4.60
C ALA A 174 -17.51 -15.62 -5.88
N GLN A 175 -18.50 -15.86 -6.76
CA GLN A 175 -18.29 -16.48 -8.06
C GLN A 175 -17.38 -15.63 -8.97
N GLY A 176 -17.66 -14.33 -9.10
CA GLY A 176 -16.91 -13.42 -9.96
C GLY A 176 -15.45 -13.31 -9.52
N LEU A 177 -15.25 -13.04 -8.23
CA LEU A 177 -13.92 -12.98 -7.61
C LEU A 177 -13.16 -14.31 -7.76
N ALA A 178 -13.81 -15.44 -7.45
CA ALA A 178 -13.17 -16.76 -7.58
C ALA A 178 -12.76 -17.09 -9.02
N SER A 179 -13.56 -16.68 -10.02
CA SER A 179 -13.21 -16.88 -11.44
C SER A 179 -11.96 -16.12 -11.85
N THR A 180 -11.82 -14.87 -11.39
CA THR A 180 -10.64 -14.04 -11.68
C THR A 180 -9.42 -14.57 -10.93
N LEU A 181 -9.57 -14.94 -9.65
CA LEU A 181 -8.51 -15.56 -8.84
C LEU A 181 -8.01 -16.87 -9.44
N ALA A 182 -8.91 -17.74 -9.91
CA ALA A 182 -8.55 -19.01 -10.53
C ALA A 182 -7.71 -18.79 -11.80
N SER A 183 -8.11 -17.83 -12.65
CA SER A 183 -7.34 -17.44 -13.84
C SER A 183 -5.95 -16.94 -13.47
N LEU A 184 -5.85 -16.13 -12.40
CA LEU A 184 -4.59 -15.58 -11.95
C LEU A 184 -3.64 -16.67 -11.41
N VAL A 185 -4.15 -17.58 -10.57
CA VAL A 185 -3.38 -18.72 -10.06
C VAL A 185 -2.93 -19.62 -11.21
N GLN A 186 -3.80 -19.87 -12.18
CA GLN A 186 -3.45 -20.65 -13.38
C GLN A 186 -2.32 -19.99 -14.17
N VAL A 187 -2.37 -18.67 -14.39
CA VAL A 187 -1.30 -17.93 -15.06
C VAL A 187 0.00 -17.99 -14.27
N GLY A 188 -0.04 -17.80 -12.95
CA GLY A 188 1.15 -17.92 -12.10
C GLY A 188 1.78 -19.31 -12.16
N LEU A 189 0.96 -20.36 -12.11
CA LEU A 189 1.40 -21.74 -12.25
C LEU A 189 2.06 -22.00 -13.62
N LEU A 190 1.42 -21.58 -14.70
CA LEU A 190 1.91 -21.79 -16.08
C LEU A 190 3.15 -20.97 -16.43
N SER A 191 3.37 -19.85 -15.74
CA SER A 191 4.52 -18.97 -15.94
C SER A 191 5.63 -19.18 -14.91
N GLU A 192 5.47 -20.15 -14.00
CA GLU A 192 6.37 -20.44 -12.89
C GLU A 192 6.67 -19.20 -12.00
N ARG A 193 5.65 -18.33 -11.85
CA ARG A 193 5.75 -17.10 -11.05
C ARG A 193 4.95 -17.20 -9.77
N ARG A 194 5.50 -16.67 -8.69
CA ARG A 194 4.77 -16.50 -7.44
C ARG A 194 3.76 -15.37 -7.62
N VAL A 195 2.48 -15.71 -7.47
CA VAL A 195 1.41 -14.70 -7.48
C VAL A 195 1.36 -14.01 -6.13
N VAL A 196 1.33 -12.68 -6.15
CA VAL A 196 1.20 -11.84 -4.96
C VAL A 196 0.06 -10.85 -5.17
N ILE A 197 -0.93 -10.86 -4.29
CA ILE A 197 -2.06 -9.92 -4.33
C ILE A 197 -1.90 -8.87 -3.24
N PHE A 198 -2.13 -7.62 -3.64
CA PHE A 198 -2.25 -6.45 -2.79
C PHE A 198 -3.58 -5.76 -3.06
N GLU A 199 -4.20 -5.24 -2.01
CA GLU A 199 -5.33 -4.34 -2.17
C GLU A 199 -4.97 -2.92 -1.82
N ARG A 200 -5.72 -1.98 -2.41
CA ARG A 200 -5.50 -0.57 -2.18
C ARG A 200 -5.94 -0.23 -0.76
N LYS A 201 -5.03 0.35 0.01
CA LYS A 201 -5.37 1.01 1.26
C LYS A 201 -5.99 2.37 0.93
N VAL A 202 -7.24 2.59 1.35
CA VAL A 202 -7.87 3.92 1.26
C VAL A 202 -7.32 4.76 2.41
N GLU A 203 -6.68 5.88 2.07
CA GLU A 203 -6.41 6.95 3.03
C GLU A 203 -7.71 7.72 3.19
N GLU A 204 -8.58 7.28 4.09
CA GLU A 204 -9.68 8.15 4.52
C GLU A 204 -9.07 9.29 5.34
N ASP A 205 -9.35 10.52 4.91
CA ASP A 205 -9.14 11.72 5.71
C ASP A 205 -9.84 11.48 7.06
N SER A 206 -9.07 11.34 8.14
CA SER A 206 -9.58 11.32 9.51
C SER A 206 -10.14 12.70 9.89
N ARG A 207 -11.21 13.10 9.20
CA ARG A 207 -12.07 14.25 9.49
C ARG A 207 -13.54 13.81 9.56
N SER A 208 -13.80 12.57 9.93
CA SER A 208 -15.06 12.31 10.61
C SER A 208 -14.91 12.86 12.03
N ASP A 209 -15.29 14.11 12.23
CA ASP A 209 -15.62 14.66 13.55
C ASP A 209 -16.72 13.78 14.17
N LYS A 210 -16.34 12.64 14.75
CA LYS A 210 -17.16 12.02 15.78
C LYS A 210 -16.84 12.76 17.06
N VAL A 211 -17.61 13.80 17.33
CA VAL A 211 -17.72 14.36 18.68
C VAL A 211 -18.34 13.27 19.54
N GLY A 212 -17.50 12.44 20.14
CA GLY A 212 -17.89 11.51 21.20
C GLY A 212 -17.89 12.28 22.51
N GLU A 213 -19.05 12.34 23.15
CA GLU A 213 -19.17 12.78 24.54
C GLU A 213 -18.33 11.86 25.44
N GLU A 214 -17.44 12.52 26.19
CA GLU A 214 -16.88 12.12 27.48
C GLU A 214 -16.23 10.72 27.58
N GLY A 215 -14.89 10.73 27.43
CA GLY A 215 -14.09 10.53 28.63
C GLY A 215 -13.57 9.12 28.94
N GLU A 216 -13.33 8.25 27.97
CA GLU A 216 -12.41 7.10 28.15
C GLU A 216 -11.58 6.92 26.88
N MET A 217 -10.27 7.18 26.96
CA MET A 217 -9.33 6.99 25.86
C MET A 217 -8.96 5.50 25.78
N GLU A 218 -9.90 4.68 25.33
CA GLU A 218 -9.57 3.34 24.87
C GLU A 218 -8.78 3.51 23.56
N ILE A 219 -7.52 3.07 23.54
CA ILE A 219 -6.74 2.91 22.30
C ILE A 219 -7.40 1.75 21.56
N VAL A 220 -8.57 1.99 20.99
CA VAL A 220 -9.08 1.19 19.90
C VAL A 220 -8.18 1.61 18.76
N GLU A 221 -7.09 0.87 18.55
CA GLU A 221 -6.54 0.70 17.23
C GLU A 221 -7.76 0.34 16.38
N GLU A 222 -8.37 1.32 15.69
CA GLU A 222 -9.39 1.06 14.70
C GLU A 222 -8.70 0.13 13.71
N GLU A 223 -8.87 -1.18 13.92
CA GLU A 223 -8.52 -2.24 13.00
C GLU A 223 -9.34 -1.91 11.77
N ARG A 224 -8.81 -1.01 10.92
CA ARG A 224 -9.38 -0.64 9.63
C ARG A 224 -9.88 -1.92 9.05
N GLU A 225 -11.19 -2.04 8.87
CA GLU A 225 -11.81 -3.31 8.55
C GLU A 225 -11.09 -3.86 7.33
N SER A 226 -10.29 -4.90 7.58
CA SER A 226 -9.42 -5.43 6.55
C SER A 226 -10.28 -5.72 5.33
N PRO A 227 -9.89 -5.34 4.10
CA PRO A 227 -10.76 -5.55 2.92
C PRO A 227 -11.12 -7.03 2.72
N TRP A 228 -10.43 -7.92 3.42
CA TRP A 228 -10.68 -9.36 3.49
C TRP A 228 -11.86 -9.75 4.40
N LYS A 229 -12.27 -8.93 5.37
CA LYS A 229 -13.42 -9.18 6.25
C LYS A 229 -14.75 -8.79 5.59
N GLU A 230 -14.72 -8.02 4.51
CA GLU A 230 -15.91 -7.56 3.78
C GLU A 230 -16.72 -8.75 3.21
N LEU A 231 -18.05 -8.63 3.26
CA LEU A 231 -19.01 -9.64 2.80
C LEU A 231 -19.46 -9.39 1.37
N VAL A 232 -19.45 -10.45 0.55
CA VAL A 232 -19.95 -10.45 -0.83
C VAL A 232 -21.03 -11.50 -1.04
N PRO A 233 -22.00 -11.28 -1.95
CA PRO A 233 -22.98 -12.31 -2.29
C PRO A 233 -22.31 -13.51 -2.94
N LEU A 234 -22.86 -14.73 -2.78
CA LEU A 234 -22.29 -15.92 -3.41
C LEU A 234 -22.35 -15.89 -4.95
N LEU A 235 -23.44 -15.39 -5.51
CA LEU A 235 -23.71 -15.41 -6.95
C LEU A 235 -23.77 -14.00 -7.52
N SER A 236 -23.33 -13.85 -8.76
CA SER A 236 -23.50 -12.62 -9.52
C SER A 236 -24.99 -12.33 -9.76
N GLY A 237 -25.39 -11.06 -9.61
CA GLY A 237 -26.78 -10.63 -9.80
C GLY A 237 -27.66 -10.71 -8.54
N SER A 238 -27.12 -11.10 -7.39
CA SER A 238 -27.80 -10.89 -6.11
C SER A 238 -28.00 -9.39 -5.89
N ALA A 239 -29.23 -8.91 -5.99
CA ALA A 239 -29.51 -7.49 -5.80
C ALA A 239 -29.28 -7.07 -4.33
N ARG A 240 -28.65 -5.91 -4.14
CA ARG A 240 -28.69 -5.20 -2.86
C ARG A 240 -30.16 -4.82 -2.62
N ARG A 241 -30.78 -5.36 -1.56
CA ARG A 241 -32.08 -4.87 -1.12
C ARG A 241 -31.83 -3.60 -0.32
N ALA A 242 -32.14 -2.46 -0.93
CA ALA A 242 -32.29 -1.23 -0.18
C ALA A 242 -33.60 -1.32 0.62
N GLY A 243 -33.52 -1.65 1.91
CA GLY A 243 -34.73 -1.65 2.74
C GLY A 243 -34.57 -2.25 4.14
N LEU A 244 -34.56 -1.34 5.12
CA LEU A 244 -35.20 -1.40 6.44
C LEU A 244 -34.37 -1.61 7.72
N ASP A 245 -33.12 -2.09 7.67
CA ASP A 245 -32.31 -2.22 8.89
C ASP A 245 -30.97 -1.48 8.75
N ILE A 246 -30.74 -0.52 9.65
CA ILE A 246 -29.56 0.38 9.67
C ILE A 246 -28.24 -0.41 9.82
N ASP A 247 -28.30 -1.65 10.32
CA ASP A 247 -27.12 -2.47 10.63
C ASP A 247 -26.90 -3.65 9.69
N SER A 248 -27.81 -3.91 8.74
CA SER A 248 -27.61 -4.96 7.75
C SER A 248 -27.70 -4.39 6.34
N GLN A 249 -26.53 -4.20 5.74
CA GLN A 249 -26.34 -3.89 4.33
C GLN A 249 -26.86 -5.09 3.51
N GLY A 250 -28.19 -5.14 3.34
CA GLY A 250 -28.96 -6.35 3.07
C GLY A 250 -28.84 -6.83 1.63
N TRP A 251 -27.87 -7.69 1.36
CA TRP A 251 -27.90 -8.50 0.15
C TRP A 251 -29.00 -9.55 0.26
N SER A 252 -29.79 -9.73 -0.80
CA SER A 252 -30.80 -10.80 -0.81
C SER A 252 -30.15 -12.17 -1.01
N GLY A 253 -29.73 -12.84 0.06
CA GLY A 253 -29.26 -14.22 0.03
C GLY A 253 -28.07 -14.52 0.93
N ARG A 254 -27.38 -15.62 0.63
CA ARG A 254 -26.16 -16.03 1.36
C ARG A 254 -24.98 -15.16 0.93
N THR A 255 -24.29 -14.61 1.92
CA THR A 255 -23.04 -13.87 1.75
C THR A 255 -21.85 -14.68 2.27
N VAL A 256 -20.64 -14.28 1.87
CA VAL A 256 -19.38 -14.87 2.34
C VAL A 256 -18.32 -13.78 2.43
N GLU A 257 -17.40 -13.93 3.39
CA GLU A 257 -16.24 -13.04 3.53
C GLU A 257 -15.27 -13.22 2.35
N ILE A 258 -14.76 -12.10 1.83
CA ILE A 258 -13.74 -12.07 0.77
C ILE A 258 -12.52 -12.92 1.15
N GLY A 259 -12.06 -12.82 2.39
CA GLY A 259 -10.95 -13.57 2.93
C GLY A 259 -11.15 -15.08 2.88
N ARG A 260 -12.38 -15.58 3.07
CA ARG A 260 -12.67 -17.02 2.94
C ARG A 260 -12.52 -17.50 1.50
N ILE A 261 -12.91 -16.68 0.53
CA ILE A 261 -12.73 -16.99 -0.90
C ILE A 261 -11.24 -17.04 -1.24
N LEU A 262 -10.47 -16.06 -0.77
CA LEU A 262 -9.03 -15.94 -1.03
C LEU A 262 -8.24 -17.07 -0.39
N ARG A 263 -8.54 -17.46 0.86
CA ARG A 263 -7.87 -18.57 1.57
C ARG A 263 -7.93 -19.91 0.85
N ARG A 264 -8.91 -20.09 -0.06
CA ARG A 264 -9.00 -21.30 -0.88
C ARG A 264 -7.84 -21.43 -1.87
N TRP A 265 -7.27 -20.30 -2.28
CA TRP A 265 -6.27 -20.22 -3.34
C TRP A 265 -4.94 -19.65 -2.86
N PHE A 266 -4.93 -18.79 -1.83
CA PHE A 266 -3.78 -18.01 -1.38
C PHE A 266 -3.50 -18.22 0.11
N VAL A 267 -2.23 -18.08 0.49
CA VAL A 267 -1.79 -18.00 1.89
C VAL A 267 -1.64 -16.53 2.28
N PHE A 268 -2.14 -16.16 3.45
CA PHE A 268 -2.00 -14.81 4.00
C PHE A 268 -0.62 -14.64 4.63
N GLU A 269 0.12 -13.61 4.21
CA GLU A 269 1.43 -13.25 4.75
C GLU A 269 1.41 -11.82 5.30
N LYS A 270 2.42 -11.47 6.11
CA LYS A 270 2.60 -10.12 6.64
C LYS A 270 3.36 -9.25 5.63
N GLY A 271 3.09 -7.95 5.68
CA GLY A 271 3.73 -6.98 4.80
C GLY A 271 5.12 -6.56 5.28
N ASP A 272 6.16 -6.95 4.56
CA ASP A 272 7.56 -6.61 4.89
C ASP A 272 8.04 -5.35 4.13
N TRP A 273 7.26 -4.26 4.20
CA TRP A 273 7.61 -2.96 3.59
C TRP A 273 7.90 -1.86 4.61
N SER A 274 7.92 -2.17 5.90
CA SER A 274 8.49 -1.28 6.91
C SER A 274 10.01 -1.29 6.74
N LEU A 275 10.56 -0.17 6.26
CA LEU A 275 11.99 0.07 6.30
C LEU A 275 12.40 0.04 7.77
N LYS A 276 12.89 -1.11 8.26
CA LYS A 276 13.50 -1.16 9.58
C LYS A 276 14.59 -0.10 9.59
N LYS A 277 14.42 0.97 10.37
CA LYS A 277 15.49 1.91 10.67
C LYS A 277 16.62 1.05 11.24
N SER A 278 17.64 0.80 10.44
CA SER A 278 18.82 0.08 10.86
C SER A 278 19.43 0.91 11.98
N GLY A 279 19.27 0.46 13.22
CA GLY A 279 19.92 1.05 14.37
C GLY A 279 21.43 1.08 14.17
N LYS A 280 22.02 2.22 14.50
CA LYS A 280 23.37 2.33 15.04
C LYS A 280 23.38 3.44 16.07
#